data_AF-A0A6C0B7P2-F1
#
_entry.id   AF-A0A6C0B7P2-F1
#
_cell.length_a   1.000
_cell.length_b   1.000
_cell.length_c   1.000
_cell.angle_alpha   90.00
_cell.angle_beta   90.00
_cell.angle_gamma   90.00
#
_symmetry.space_group_name_H-M   'P 1'
#
loop_
_entity.id
_entity.type
_entity.pdbx_description
1 polymer ?
#
loop_
_entity_poly.entity_id
_entity_poly.type
_entity_poly.pdbx_seq_one_letter_code
_entity_poly.pdbx_strand_id
1 'polypeptide(L)'
;MYLMFYKCNKFNQPLSNWKVSNVTNMQGMFSGCNMFDQPLPWDVSHVDDMAMMFNECKRFNQKISTWDVSQVTDMNSMFKMCTLFNQNISTWNVSQVTDMNHMFDTCTQFNQNLSAWDVSEVTDMGFMFKNCLQFNANLSDWNVANVTICPICLKIVIDLITA
;
A
#
# COMPACT_ATOMS: atom_id res chain seq x y z
N MET A 1 2.52 -9.78 -14.06
CA MET A 1 2.53 -10.80 -13.00
C MET A 1 1.23 -10.72 -12.19
N TYR A 2 0.11 -11.04 -12.84
CA TYR A 2 -1.24 -10.97 -12.28
C TYR A 2 -1.58 -12.25 -11.48
N LEU A 3 -2.01 -12.11 -10.23
CA LEU A 3 -2.49 -13.19 -9.34
C LEU A 3 -1.56 -14.43 -9.22
N MET A 4 -0.26 -14.27 -9.46
CA MET A 4 0.64 -15.41 -9.67
C MET A 4 0.72 -16.40 -8.49
N PHE A 5 0.71 -15.90 -7.25
CA PHE A 5 0.72 -16.70 -6.02
C PHE A 5 -0.60 -16.53 -5.23
N TYR A 6 -1.69 -16.14 -5.90
CA TYR A 6 -2.96 -15.86 -5.24
C TYR A 6 -3.41 -17.04 -4.36
N LYS A 7 -3.71 -16.73 -3.09
CA LYS A 7 -4.10 -17.67 -2.02
C LYS A 7 -3.10 -18.79 -1.74
N CYS A 8 -1.85 -18.67 -2.18
CA CYS A 8 -0.78 -19.58 -1.76
C CYS A 8 -0.37 -19.26 -0.31
N ASN A 9 -1.21 -19.64 0.65
CA ASN A 9 -1.12 -19.26 2.06
C ASN A 9 0.25 -19.49 2.71
N LYS A 10 0.93 -20.58 2.32
CA LYS A 10 2.23 -21.01 2.85
C LYS A 10 3.42 -20.57 1.99
N PHE A 11 3.19 -19.85 0.89
CA PHE A 11 4.27 -19.42 0.01
C PHE A 11 5.20 -18.44 0.73
N ASN A 12 6.49 -18.77 0.77
CA ASN A 12 7.56 -17.94 1.35
C ASN A 12 8.92 -18.33 0.75
N GLN A 13 8.94 -18.70 -0.52
CA GLN A 13 10.16 -19.14 -1.21
C GLN A 13 10.92 -17.92 -1.77
N PRO A 14 12.25 -17.93 -1.80
CA PRO A 14 13.05 -16.78 -2.21
C PRO A 14 12.79 -16.39 -3.67
N LEU A 15 12.67 -15.08 -3.92
CA LEU A 15 12.40 -14.51 -5.25
C LEU A 15 13.42 -13.43 -5.66
N SER A 16 14.52 -13.28 -4.91
CA SER A 16 15.51 -12.22 -5.12
C SER A 16 16.17 -12.24 -6.50
N ASN A 17 16.21 -13.40 -7.16
CA ASN A 17 16.84 -13.57 -8.48
C ASN A 17 15.88 -13.26 -9.65
N TRP A 18 14.63 -12.90 -9.38
CA TRP A 18 13.67 -12.63 -10.44
C TRP A 18 13.96 -11.29 -11.11
N LYS A 19 13.94 -11.29 -12.44
CA LYS A 19 14.04 -10.07 -13.26
C LYS A 19 12.64 -9.60 -13.61
N VAL A 20 12.21 -8.51 -12.98
CA VAL A 20 10.84 -7.97 -13.13
C VAL A 20 10.80 -6.57 -13.73
N SER A 21 11.92 -6.06 -14.26
CA SER A 21 12.05 -4.69 -14.77
C SER A 21 11.12 -4.33 -15.93
N ASN A 22 10.55 -5.32 -16.62
CA ASN A 22 9.60 -5.11 -17.74
C ASN A 22 8.14 -5.43 -17.34
N VAL A 23 7.89 -5.72 -16.06
CA VAL A 23 6.55 -6.03 -15.57
C VAL A 23 5.80 -4.72 -15.35
N THR A 24 4.62 -4.59 -15.95
CA THR A 24 3.75 -3.43 -15.75
C THR A 24 2.63 -3.71 -14.74
N ASN A 25 2.07 -4.91 -14.72
CA ASN A 25 1.01 -5.28 -13.79
C ASN A 25 1.50 -6.28 -12.73
N MET A 26 1.37 -5.96 -11.44
CA MET A 26 1.64 -6.84 -10.29
C MET A 26 0.39 -7.10 -9.43
N GLN A 27 -0.78 -6.86 -9.99
CA GLN A 27 -2.04 -6.96 -9.27
C GLN A 27 -2.23 -8.34 -8.63
N GLY A 28 -2.46 -8.32 -7.32
CA GLY A 28 -2.76 -9.47 -6.50
C GLY A 28 -1.69 -10.56 -6.49
N MET A 29 -0.45 -10.25 -6.89
CA MET A 29 0.62 -11.23 -7.07
C MET A 29 0.81 -12.15 -5.86
N PHE A 30 0.72 -11.62 -4.64
CA PHE A 30 0.83 -12.36 -3.38
C PHE A 30 -0.46 -12.34 -2.55
N SER A 31 -1.59 -11.90 -3.10
CA SER A 31 -2.82 -11.76 -2.31
C SER A 31 -3.20 -13.10 -1.65
N GLY A 32 -3.35 -13.14 -0.32
CA GLY A 32 -3.65 -14.34 0.47
C GLY A 32 -2.43 -15.18 0.85
N CYS A 33 -1.21 -14.75 0.54
CA CYS A 33 0.03 -15.39 0.98
C CYS A 33 0.38 -15.00 2.43
N ASN A 34 -0.40 -15.47 3.40
CA ASN A 34 -0.25 -15.09 4.82
C ASN A 34 1.18 -15.25 5.36
N MET A 35 1.94 -16.23 4.86
CA MET A 35 3.29 -16.56 5.32
C MET A 35 4.42 -15.82 4.59
N PHE A 36 4.11 -15.05 3.54
CA PHE A 36 5.12 -14.43 2.69
C PHE A 36 5.80 -13.25 3.39
N ASP A 37 7.14 -13.29 3.43
CA ASP A 37 7.99 -12.25 4.03
C ASP A 37 9.41 -12.30 3.42
N GLN A 38 9.52 -12.53 2.10
CA GLN A 38 10.82 -12.61 1.42
C GLN A 38 11.29 -11.25 0.91
N PRO A 39 12.60 -10.94 0.96
CA PRO A 39 13.15 -9.74 0.35
C PRO A 39 12.82 -9.65 -1.15
N LEU A 40 12.44 -8.46 -1.60
CA LEU A 40 12.07 -8.16 -2.99
C LEU A 40 12.99 -7.05 -3.56
N PRO A 41 14.27 -7.35 -3.85
CA PRO A 41 15.22 -6.40 -4.45
C PRO A 41 14.94 -6.23 -5.95
N TRP A 42 13.71 -5.81 -6.23
CA TRP A 42 13.15 -5.74 -7.57
C TRP A 42 13.18 -4.32 -8.09
N ASP A 43 13.38 -4.20 -9.40
CA ASP A 43 13.11 -2.99 -10.14
C ASP A 43 11.64 -3.00 -10.57
N VAL A 44 10.84 -2.15 -9.92
CA VAL A 44 9.39 -2.00 -10.16
C VAL A 44 9.05 -0.69 -10.87
N SER A 45 10.05 0.00 -11.43
CA SER A 45 9.90 1.34 -12.05
C SER A 45 8.91 1.40 -13.22
N HIS A 46 8.60 0.25 -13.83
CA HIS A 46 7.66 0.15 -14.96
C HIS A 46 6.26 -0.35 -14.53
N VAL A 47 6.05 -0.62 -13.24
CA VAL A 47 4.77 -1.13 -12.73
C VAL A 47 3.77 0.01 -12.63
N ASP A 48 2.60 -0.16 -13.25
CA ASP A 48 1.47 0.78 -13.23
C ASP A 48 0.33 0.30 -12.31
N ASP A 49 0.20 -1.01 -12.09
CA ASP A 49 -0.86 -1.61 -11.26
C ASP A 49 -0.25 -2.51 -10.15
N MET A 50 -0.45 -2.08 -8.90
CA MET A 50 -0.07 -2.82 -7.68
C MET A 50 -1.28 -3.20 -6.82
N ALA A 51 -2.50 -3.14 -7.36
CA ALA A 51 -3.71 -3.41 -6.61
C ALA A 51 -3.66 -4.80 -5.96
N MET A 52 -4.01 -4.88 -4.68
CA MET A 52 -4.05 -6.10 -3.88
C MET A 52 -2.72 -6.88 -3.80
N MET A 53 -1.57 -6.33 -4.24
CA MET A 53 -0.32 -7.09 -4.41
C MET A 53 0.05 -7.90 -3.16
N PHE A 54 -0.12 -7.34 -1.96
CA PHE A 54 0.11 -7.99 -0.67
C PHE A 54 -1.15 -8.15 0.19
N ASN A 55 -2.35 -8.03 -0.38
CA ASN A 55 -3.60 -8.18 0.37
C ASN A 55 -3.59 -9.51 1.16
N GLU A 56 -3.89 -9.46 2.46
CA GLU A 56 -3.82 -10.58 3.40
C GLU A 56 -2.43 -11.23 3.61
N CYS A 57 -1.33 -10.61 3.18
CA CYS A 57 0.03 -11.05 3.54
C CYS A 57 0.37 -10.66 4.99
N LYS A 58 -0.26 -11.36 5.95
CA LYS A 58 -0.22 -11.03 7.39
C LYS A 58 1.18 -10.87 7.97
N ARG A 59 2.16 -11.64 7.47
CA ARG A 59 3.56 -11.62 7.93
C ARG A 59 4.46 -10.63 7.20
N PHE A 60 4.04 -10.07 6.07
CA PHE A 60 4.90 -9.25 5.23
C PHE A 60 5.31 -7.97 5.96
N ASN A 61 6.62 -7.77 6.11
CA ASN A 61 7.20 -6.56 6.69
C ASN A 61 8.59 -6.25 6.08
N GLN A 62 8.77 -6.57 4.80
CA GLN A 62 10.06 -6.39 4.12
C GLN A 62 10.28 -4.95 3.68
N LYS A 63 11.52 -4.48 3.82
CA LYS A 63 11.92 -3.13 3.41
C LYS A 63 11.76 -2.98 1.89
N ILE A 64 10.83 -2.10 1.50
CA ILE A 64 10.50 -1.75 0.11
C ILE A 64 10.66 -0.24 -0.16
N SER A 65 11.34 0.49 0.73
CA SER A 65 11.57 1.93 0.60
C SER A 65 12.36 2.31 -0.66
N THR A 66 13.05 1.35 -1.29
CA THR A 66 13.86 1.55 -2.50
C THR A 66 13.07 1.36 -3.79
N TRP A 67 11.81 0.96 -3.73
CA TRP A 67 10.97 0.82 -4.90
C TRP A 67 10.65 2.19 -5.51
N ASP A 68 10.82 2.30 -6.82
CA ASP A 68 10.29 3.41 -7.59
C ASP A 68 8.84 3.09 -7.98
N VAL A 69 7.89 3.72 -7.30
CA VAL A 69 6.45 3.56 -7.54
C VAL A 69 5.85 4.74 -8.32
N SER A 70 6.68 5.58 -8.94
CA SER A 70 6.24 6.83 -9.58
C SER A 70 5.33 6.65 -10.80
N GLN A 71 5.26 5.45 -11.37
CA GLN A 71 4.35 5.10 -12.47
C GLN A 71 3.07 4.39 -12.00
N VAL A 72 2.95 4.05 -10.72
CA VAL A 72 1.81 3.30 -10.20
C VAL A 72 0.58 4.21 -10.14
N THR A 73 -0.52 3.76 -10.74
CA THR A 73 -1.81 4.46 -10.72
C THR A 73 -2.82 3.81 -9.78
N ASP A 74 -2.67 2.50 -9.51
CA ASP A 74 -3.59 1.74 -8.63
C ASP A 74 -2.84 1.04 -7.48
N MET A 75 -3.18 1.42 -6.24
CA MET A 75 -2.69 0.82 -4.99
C MET A 75 -3.84 0.28 -4.13
N ASN A 76 -5.02 0.05 -4.71
CA ASN A 76 -6.20 -0.48 -4.02
C ASN A 76 -5.85 -1.71 -3.19
N SER A 77 -6.15 -1.68 -1.88
CA SER A 77 -5.94 -2.81 -0.95
C SER A 77 -4.51 -3.39 -0.95
N MET A 78 -3.49 -2.66 -1.40
CA MET A 78 -2.14 -3.21 -1.62
C MET A 78 -1.59 -3.92 -0.37
N PHE A 79 -1.80 -3.35 0.82
CA PHE A 79 -1.39 -3.90 2.12
C PHE A 79 -2.55 -4.27 3.04
N LYS A 80 -3.78 -4.34 2.53
CA LYS A 80 -4.95 -4.69 3.35
C LYS A 80 -4.69 -5.97 4.15
N MET A 81 -4.92 -5.93 5.45
CA MET A 81 -4.67 -7.02 6.41
C MET A 81 -3.22 -7.50 6.52
N CYS A 82 -2.23 -6.73 6.06
CA CYS A 82 -0.81 -6.91 6.40
C CYS A 82 -0.56 -6.45 7.84
N THR A 83 -0.97 -7.27 8.81
CA THR A 83 -0.99 -6.90 10.23
C THR A 83 0.37 -6.52 10.81
N LEU A 84 1.48 -7.02 10.25
CA LEU A 84 2.84 -6.72 10.72
C LEU A 84 3.55 -5.62 9.92
N PHE A 85 2.95 -5.10 8.84
CA PHE A 85 3.61 -4.14 7.98
C PHE A 85 3.77 -2.79 8.68
N ASN A 86 5.02 -2.33 8.82
CA ASN A 86 5.36 -1.02 9.36
C ASN A 86 6.66 -0.47 8.75
N GLN A 87 6.90 -0.75 7.48
CA GLN A 87 8.12 -0.29 6.80
C GLN A 87 7.99 1.15 6.35
N ASN A 88 9.07 1.92 6.47
CA ASN A 88 9.10 3.29 6.03
C ASN A 88 8.95 3.37 4.49
N ILE A 89 7.85 3.99 4.06
CA ILE A 89 7.48 4.27 2.67
C ILE A 89 7.25 5.77 2.44
N SER A 90 7.73 6.62 3.35
CA SER A 90 7.56 8.08 3.28
C SER A 90 8.25 8.69 2.04
N THR A 91 9.17 7.96 1.42
CA THR A 91 9.94 8.38 0.24
C THR A 91 9.29 7.99 -1.09
N TRP A 92 8.18 7.24 -1.06
CA TRP A 92 7.48 6.87 -2.28
C TRP A 92 6.86 8.10 -2.96
N ASN A 93 7.06 8.20 -4.27
CA ASN A 93 6.35 9.17 -5.09
C ASN A 93 5.01 8.57 -5.52
N VAL A 94 3.92 9.00 -4.89
CA VAL A 94 2.55 8.52 -5.14
C VAL A 94 1.71 9.53 -5.95
N SER A 95 2.33 10.53 -6.55
CA SER A 95 1.63 11.63 -7.26
C SER A 95 0.80 11.20 -8.48
N GLN A 96 0.98 9.97 -8.97
CA GLN A 96 0.18 9.40 -10.08
C GLN A 96 -0.92 8.43 -9.60
N VAL A 97 -0.99 8.14 -8.30
CA VAL A 97 -1.96 7.17 -7.77
C VAL A 97 -3.34 7.80 -7.72
N THR A 98 -4.32 7.10 -8.31
CA THR A 98 -5.72 7.55 -8.33
C THR A 98 -6.63 6.76 -7.38
N ASP A 99 -6.24 5.53 -7.01
CA ASP A 99 -6.98 4.65 -6.08
C ASP A 99 -6.06 4.13 -4.95
N MET A 100 -6.43 4.47 -3.71
CA MET A 100 -5.82 4.00 -2.45
C MET A 100 -6.85 3.37 -1.51
N ASN A 101 -8.03 2.98 -2.02
CA ASN A 101 -9.10 2.38 -1.25
C ASN A 101 -8.61 1.14 -0.49
N HIS A 102 -8.92 1.05 0.80
CA HIS A 102 -8.46 -0.01 1.71
C HIS A 102 -6.93 -0.26 1.78
N MET A 103 -6.06 0.62 1.24
CA MET A 103 -4.63 0.32 1.07
C MET A 103 -3.95 -0.23 2.33
N PHE A 104 -4.28 0.29 3.52
CA PHE A 104 -3.76 -0.15 4.82
C PHE A 104 -4.85 -0.69 5.75
N ASP A 105 -6.05 -1.02 5.27
CA ASP A 105 -7.15 -1.49 6.13
C ASP A 105 -6.67 -2.70 6.96
N THR A 106 -6.74 -2.59 8.29
CA THR A 106 -6.34 -3.62 9.25
C THR A 106 -4.81 -3.87 9.29
N CYS A 107 -4.00 -2.93 8.83
CA CYS A 107 -2.56 -2.86 9.15
C CYS A 107 -2.36 -2.37 10.58
N THR A 108 -2.52 -3.26 11.56
CA THR A 108 -2.57 -2.88 12.98
C THR A 108 -1.28 -2.30 13.54
N GLN A 109 -0.12 -2.60 12.93
CA GLN A 109 1.20 -2.09 13.35
C GLN A 109 1.68 -0.87 12.55
N PHE A 110 0.96 -0.45 11.51
CA PHE A 110 1.42 0.61 10.63
C PHE A 110 1.36 1.97 11.32
N ASN A 111 2.51 2.63 11.43
CA ASN A 111 2.63 3.96 12.01
C ASN A 111 3.80 4.75 11.39
N GLN A 112 3.74 4.97 10.08
CA GLN A 112 4.76 5.73 9.35
C GLN A 112 4.27 7.15 9.04
N ASN A 113 5.20 8.10 8.97
CA ASN A 113 4.87 9.45 8.54
C ASN A 113 4.68 9.50 7.02
N LEU A 114 3.47 9.85 6.58
CA LEU A 114 3.08 9.99 5.18
C LEU A 114 2.79 11.45 4.77
N SER A 115 3.13 12.42 5.62
CA SER A 115 2.82 13.84 5.39
C SER A 115 3.43 14.40 4.10
N ALA A 116 4.49 13.77 3.58
CA ALA A 116 5.17 14.17 2.35
C ALA A 116 4.55 13.59 1.07
N TRP A 117 3.56 12.71 1.17
CA TRP A 117 2.89 12.16 0.00
C TRP A 117 2.03 13.22 -0.69
N ASP A 118 2.22 13.35 -2.00
CA ASP A 118 1.30 14.09 -2.86
C ASP A 118 0.14 13.19 -3.27
N VAL A 119 -1.02 13.41 -2.66
CA VAL A 119 -2.27 12.65 -2.90
C VAL A 119 -3.27 13.42 -3.75
N SER A 120 -2.84 14.49 -4.43
CA SER A 120 -3.74 15.40 -5.14
C SER A 120 -4.52 14.74 -6.29
N GLU A 121 -3.99 13.67 -6.89
CA GLU A 121 -4.67 12.90 -7.94
C GLU A 121 -5.55 11.76 -7.41
N VAL A 122 -5.57 11.51 -6.09
CA VAL A 122 -6.36 10.41 -5.49
C VAL A 122 -7.85 10.75 -5.54
N THR A 123 -8.64 9.84 -6.11
CA THR A 123 -10.10 9.96 -6.23
C THR A 123 -10.85 9.04 -5.27
N ASP A 124 -10.24 7.93 -4.85
CA ASP A 124 -10.77 7.00 -3.84
C ASP A 124 -9.69 6.68 -2.79
N MET A 125 -9.99 6.98 -1.53
CA MET A 125 -9.20 6.59 -0.35
C MET A 125 -10.09 6.02 0.75
N GLY A 126 -11.25 5.49 0.37
CA GLY A 126 -12.22 4.89 1.28
C GLY A 126 -11.58 3.80 2.15
N PHE A 127 -11.82 3.88 3.46
CA PHE A 127 -11.31 2.90 4.44
C PHE A 127 -9.79 2.67 4.44
N MET A 128 -8.99 3.56 3.83
CA MET A 128 -7.53 3.40 3.68
C MET A 128 -6.84 3.03 5.00
N PHE A 129 -7.22 3.65 6.11
CA PHE A 129 -6.67 3.41 7.46
C PHE A 129 -7.67 2.76 8.43
N LYS A 130 -8.74 2.13 7.93
CA LYS A 130 -9.70 1.45 8.80
C LYS A 130 -8.96 0.40 9.65
N ASN A 131 -9.18 0.38 10.96
CA ASN A 131 -8.51 -0.54 11.88
C ASN A 131 -6.96 -0.45 11.92
N CYS A 132 -6.35 0.66 11.48
CA CYS A 132 -4.94 0.95 11.74
C CYS A 132 -4.75 1.45 13.17
N LEU A 133 -4.68 0.53 14.13
CA LEU A 133 -4.74 0.85 15.56
C LEU A 133 -3.59 1.73 16.09
N GLN A 134 -2.45 1.74 15.40
CA GLN A 134 -1.26 2.51 15.81
C GLN A 134 -1.03 3.77 14.97
N PHE A 135 -1.81 4.00 13.91
CA PHE A 135 -1.57 5.09 12.98
C PHE A 135 -2.03 6.43 13.55
N ASN A 136 -1.09 7.37 13.68
CA ASN A 136 -1.35 8.70 14.23
C ASN A 136 -0.59 9.83 13.51
N ALA A 137 -0.20 9.62 12.25
CA ALA A 137 0.51 10.64 11.48
C ALA A 137 -0.39 11.87 11.23
N ASN A 138 0.19 13.07 11.31
CA ASN A 138 -0.50 14.29 10.89
C ASN A 138 -0.55 14.37 9.36
N LEU A 139 -1.76 14.42 8.81
CA LEU A 139 -2.03 14.48 7.37
C LEU A 139 -2.79 15.77 6.98
N SER A 140 -2.74 16.82 7.81
CA SER A 140 -3.46 18.09 7.59
C SER A 140 -3.13 18.77 6.26
N ASP A 141 -1.93 18.51 5.74
CA ASP A 141 -1.38 19.16 4.55
C ASP A 141 -1.75 18.43 3.24
N TRP A 142 -2.41 17.27 3.34
CA TRP A 142 -2.85 16.53 2.16
C TRP A 142 -3.93 17.29 1.38
N ASN A 143 -3.70 17.49 0.09
CA ASN A 143 -4.72 17.99 -0.82
C ASN A 143 -5.67 16.85 -1.23
N VAL A 144 -6.85 16.82 -0.62
CA VAL A 144 -7.89 15.79 -0.86
C VAL A 144 -9.05 16.28 -1.74
N ALA A 145 -8.84 17.35 -2.52
CA ALA A 145 -9.91 17.99 -3.29
C ALA A 145 -10.56 17.07 -4.35
N ASN A 146 -9.81 16.09 -4.87
CA ASN A 146 -10.28 15.16 -5.91
C ASN A 146 -10.95 13.90 -5.35
N VAL A 147 -11.00 13.71 -4.03
CA VAL A 147 -11.59 12.53 -3.40
C VAL A 147 -13.11 12.57 -3.52
N THR A 148 -13.70 11.64 -4.27
CA THR A 148 -15.15 11.59 -4.52
C THR A 148 -15.85 10.46 -3.76
N ILE A 149 -15.15 9.37 -3.46
CA ILE A 149 -15.67 8.25 -2.68
C ILE A 149 -15.00 8.30 -1.32
N CYS A 150 -15.64 9.00 -0.38
CA CYS A 150 -15.22 8.91 1.00
C CYS A 150 -16.38 8.94 1.99
N PRO A 151 -16.81 7.76 2.50
CA PRO A 151 -17.82 7.70 3.53
C PRO A 151 -17.34 8.27 4.89
N ILE A 152 -16.04 8.58 5.06
CA ILE A 152 -15.42 8.85 6.37
C ILE A 152 -14.39 10.03 6.39
N CYS A 153 -13.98 10.63 5.25
CA CYS A 153 -12.82 11.55 5.21
C CYS A 153 -13.01 12.86 5.96
N LEU A 154 -14.23 13.36 6.12
CA LEU A 154 -14.40 14.60 6.87
C LEU A 154 -14.25 14.39 8.38
N LYS A 155 -14.38 13.15 8.87
CA LYS A 155 -14.42 12.89 10.31
C LYS A 155 -13.14 12.24 10.82
N ILE A 156 -12.45 11.38 10.05
CA ILE A 156 -11.15 10.82 10.51
C ILE A 156 -9.98 11.77 10.31
N VAL A 157 -9.97 12.61 9.26
CA VAL A 157 -8.93 13.64 9.12
C VAL A 157 -9.09 14.71 10.23
N ILE A 158 -10.31 15.02 10.66
CA ILE A 158 -10.57 15.97 11.76
C ILE A 158 -10.39 15.32 13.15
N ASP A 159 -10.91 14.11 13.38
CA ASP A 159 -10.89 13.45 14.70
C ASP A 159 -9.48 12.92 15.09
N LEU A 160 -8.58 12.67 14.13
CA LEU A 160 -7.16 12.39 14.41
C LEU A 160 -6.34 13.66 14.72
N ILE A 161 -6.88 14.85 14.48
CA ILE A 161 -6.21 16.14 14.73
C ILE A 161 -6.66 16.77 16.06
N THR A 162 -7.78 16.34 16.66
CA THR A 162 -8.35 16.95 17.89
C THR A 162 -8.42 16.04 19.13
N ALA A 163 -7.64 14.96 19.21
CA ALA A 163 -7.54 14.12 20.41
C ALA A 163 -6.11 14.05 20.97
#